data_AF-A0A965LWE1-F1
#
_entry.id   AF-A0A965LWE1-F1
#
_cell.length_a   1.000
_cell.length_b   1.000
_cell.length_c   1.000
_cell.angle_alpha   90.00
_cell.angle_beta   90.00
_cell.angle_gamma   90.00
#
_symmetry.space_group_name_H-M   'P 1'
#
loop_
_entity.id
_entity.type
_entity.pdbx_description
1 polymer ?
#
loop_
_entity_poly.entity_id
_entity_poly.type
_entity_poly.pdbx_seq_one_letter_code
_entity_poly.pdbx_strand_id
1 'polypeptide(L)'
;GPITIPLMKRTGFRPSFAAAVESVASTGGQLMPPIMGAAAFVMAEFLAVPYAQVALWALIPALLYYVSVFAAVHFEARRYKLAGVPKSELPRFGAVMRDRGHLFIPILIVLIGLSAGYSAPLCALAGALFCIPLALLRASTRADIGWRTVFEALNDGARNTLAVAMACACAGLVIGSVTITGLGIEFTQAVIGLAKDALFLALLLTAIAGIILGMGMPTTPAYIVMVSLLVPAIIKLGAVTPAAHMFALYFAILSAITPPVALAVFAAAGLAKTSMWAAGFAAMRAAAPAYIVPFMFVYEPSILLIVQDWSTQWFQVLLAVGSATIGVIALAGGLFGWFVGPTRMWQRVLLVVAALALIKPGSITDMIGLALLAIVVVSQKMAPLKEPA
;
A
#
# COMPACT_ATOMS: atom_id res chain seq x y z
N GLY A 1 11.69 -11.83 0.28
CA GLY A 1 12.25 -11.97 1.64
C GLY A 1 13.60 -12.65 1.63
N PRO A 2 13.67 -13.97 1.34
CA PRO A 2 14.92 -14.74 1.40
C PRO A 2 16.02 -14.28 0.45
N ILE A 3 15.66 -13.62 -0.66
CA ILE A 3 16.61 -13.11 -1.67
C ILE A 3 16.88 -11.61 -1.45
N THR A 4 15.82 -10.83 -1.29
CA THR A 4 15.85 -9.36 -1.21
C THR A 4 16.53 -8.86 0.07
N ILE A 5 16.24 -9.43 1.24
CA ILE A 5 16.83 -8.99 2.51
C ILE A 5 18.35 -9.20 2.51
N PRO A 6 18.92 -10.38 2.14
CA PRO A 6 20.36 -10.53 2.03
C PRO A 6 21.00 -9.58 1.01
N LEU A 7 20.35 -9.35 -0.14
CA LEU A 7 20.86 -8.43 -1.16
C LEU A 7 20.94 -6.98 -0.64
N MET A 8 19.90 -6.51 0.05
CA MET A 8 19.89 -5.19 0.69
C MET A 8 20.98 -5.06 1.76
N LYS A 9 21.19 -6.12 2.56
CA LYS A 9 22.27 -6.14 3.55
C LYS A 9 23.65 -6.09 2.90
N ARG A 10 23.87 -6.83 1.80
CA ARG A 10 25.13 -6.82 1.03
C ARG A 10 25.45 -5.47 0.40
N THR A 11 24.42 -4.70 0.03
CA THR A 11 24.56 -3.32 -0.48
C THR A 11 24.77 -2.28 0.63
N GLY A 12 24.69 -2.67 1.91
CA GLY A 12 25.01 -1.83 3.05
C GLY A 12 23.81 -1.30 3.84
N PHE A 13 22.58 -1.68 3.49
CA PHE A 13 21.43 -1.32 4.32
C PHE A 13 21.48 -2.02 5.69
N ARG A 14 21.04 -1.29 6.72
CA ARG A 14 20.88 -1.85 8.07
C ARG A 14 19.89 -3.02 8.03
N PRO A 15 20.12 -4.11 8.79
CA PRO A 15 19.22 -5.26 8.81
C PRO A 15 17.76 -4.92 9.15
N SER A 16 17.53 -4.00 10.09
CA SER A 16 16.19 -3.53 10.45
C SER A 16 15.48 -2.80 9.31
N PHE A 17 16.23 -1.99 8.54
CA PHE A 17 15.67 -1.28 7.40
C PHE A 17 15.41 -2.22 6.21
N ALA A 18 16.29 -3.20 5.98
CA ALA A 18 16.06 -4.22 4.95
C ALA A 18 14.79 -5.05 5.24
N ALA A 19 14.59 -5.46 6.50
CA ALA A 19 13.34 -6.11 6.91
C ALA A 19 12.12 -5.21 6.70
N ALA A 20 12.22 -3.95 7.13
CA ALA A 20 11.16 -2.96 6.97
C ALA A 20 10.75 -2.75 5.51
N VAL A 21 11.72 -2.47 4.63
CA VAL A 21 11.46 -2.21 3.20
C VAL A 21 10.85 -3.43 2.54
N GLU A 22 11.34 -4.63 2.83
CA GLU A 22 10.76 -5.86 2.30
C GLU A 22 9.30 -6.03 2.72
N SER A 23 9.00 -5.87 4.00
CA SER A 23 7.63 -6.01 4.51
C SER A 23 6.70 -4.93 3.95
N VAL A 24 7.15 -3.68 3.89
CA VAL A 24 6.38 -2.55 3.36
C VAL A 24 6.14 -2.74 1.84
N ALA A 25 7.17 -3.07 1.06
CA ALA A 25 7.02 -3.30 -0.38
C ALA A 25 6.10 -4.50 -0.69
N SER A 26 6.18 -5.57 0.10
CA SER A 26 5.32 -6.74 -0.04
C SER A 26 3.87 -6.44 0.34
N THR A 27 3.67 -5.68 1.41
CA THR A 27 2.34 -5.28 1.90
C THR A 27 1.62 -4.38 0.88
N GLY A 28 2.36 -3.49 0.21
CA GLY A 28 1.84 -2.66 -0.88
C GLY A 28 1.30 -3.46 -2.08
N GLY A 29 1.72 -4.71 -2.25
CA GLY A 29 1.22 -5.58 -3.32
C GLY A 29 -0.28 -5.88 -3.17
N GLN A 30 -0.81 -5.83 -1.95
CA GLN A 30 -2.26 -6.00 -1.70
C GLN A 30 -3.08 -4.79 -2.15
N LEU A 31 -2.45 -3.62 -2.34
CA LEU A 31 -3.07 -2.40 -2.83
C LEU A 31 -2.99 -2.28 -4.36
N MET A 32 -1.97 -2.88 -4.99
CA MET A 32 -1.66 -2.67 -6.41
C MET A 32 -2.58 -3.46 -7.35
N PRO A 33 -3.33 -2.79 -8.23
CA PRO A 33 -4.04 -3.44 -9.33
C PRO A 33 -3.09 -4.13 -10.34
N PRO A 34 -3.53 -5.19 -11.03
CA PRO A 34 -4.83 -5.87 -10.94
C PRO A 34 -4.87 -7.00 -9.92
N ILE A 35 -3.76 -7.31 -9.27
CA ILE A 35 -3.63 -8.50 -8.43
C ILE A 35 -4.41 -8.26 -7.15
N MET A 36 -4.09 -7.16 -6.44
CA MET A 36 -4.66 -6.76 -5.14
C MET A 36 -4.77 -7.92 -4.13
N GLY A 37 -5.21 -7.62 -2.91
CA GLY A 37 -5.56 -8.67 -1.94
C GLY A 37 -6.95 -9.25 -2.21
N ALA A 38 -7.24 -10.45 -1.69
CA ALA A 38 -8.59 -11.05 -1.74
C ALA A 38 -9.68 -10.13 -1.14
N ALA A 39 -9.30 -9.27 -0.19
CA ALA A 39 -10.16 -8.25 0.39
C ALA A 39 -10.75 -7.26 -0.63
N ALA A 40 -10.08 -7.01 -1.76
CA ALA A 40 -10.59 -6.15 -2.83
C ALA A 40 -11.79 -6.76 -3.56
N PHE A 41 -11.84 -8.10 -3.69
CA PHE A 41 -13.01 -8.79 -4.24
C PHE A 41 -14.20 -8.69 -3.29
N VAL A 42 -13.95 -8.88 -2.00
CA VAL A 42 -14.98 -8.71 -0.95
C VAL A 42 -15.49 -7.27 -0.91
N MET A 43 -14.63 -6.28 -1.15
CA MET A 43 -15.06 -4.89 -1.32
C MET A 43 -15.96 -4.68 -2.52
N ALA A 44 -15.60 -5.25 -3.67
CA ALA A 44 -16.42 -5.17 -4.88
C ALA A 44 -17.82 -5.76 -4.64
N GLU A 45 -17.89 -6.87 -3.90
CA GLU A 45 -19.14 -7.51 -3.50
C GLU A 45 -19.96 -6.63 -2.53
N PHE A 46 -19.35 -6.11 -1.46
CA PHE A 46 -20.05 -5.21 -0.52
C PHE A 46 -20.58 -3.94 -1.17
N LEU A 47 -19.82 -3.37 -2.12
CA LEU A 47 -20.21 -2.16 -2.84
C LEU A 47 -21.13 -2.45 -4.02
N ALA A 48 -21.37 -3.73 -4.36
CA ALA A 48 -22.11 -4.17 -5.54
C ALA A 48 -21.60 -3.53 -6.85
N VAL A 49 -20.28 -3.42 -7.01
CA VAL A 49 -19.63 -2.87 -8.21
C VAL A 49 -18.69 -3.89 -8.85
N PRO A 50 -18.38 -3.78 -10.16
CA PRO A 50 -17.36 -4.62 -10.79
C PRO A 50 -15.99 -4.45 -10.13
N TYR A 51 -15.21 -5.54 -10.04
CA TYR A 51 -13.84 -5.50 -9.49
C TYR A 51 -12.94 -4.48 -10.20
N ALA A 52 -13.11 -4.32 -11.52
CA ALA A 52 -12.38 -3.32 -12.30
C ALA A 52 -12.56 -1.89 -11.75
N GLN A 53 -13.73 -1.59 -11.19
CA GLN A 53 -14.01 -0.30 -10.57
C GLN A 53 -13.20 -0.11 -9.27
N VAL A 54 -13.15 -1.14 -8.42
CA VAL A 54 -12.33 -1.13 -7.19
C VAL A 54 -10.84 -1.01 -7.52
N ALA A 55 -10.39 -1.74 -8.54
CA ALA A 55 -9.03 -1.66 -9.05
C ALA A 55 -8.69 -0.26 -9.56
N LEU A 56 -9.63 0.40 -10.26
CA LEU A 56 -9.45 1.76 -10.74
C LEU A 56 -9.32 2.76 -9.57
N TRP A 57 -10.19 2.67 -8.57
CA TRP A 57 -10.13 3.51 -7.37
C TRP A 57 -8.81 3.35 -6.60
N ALA A 58 -8.26 2.12 -6.55
CA ALA A 58 -7.02 1.83 -5.84
C ALA A 58 -5.73 2.24 -6.59
N LEU A 59 -5.81 2.50 -7.91
CA LEU A 59 -4.64 2.72 -8.76
C LEU A 59 -3.76 3.88 -8.28
N ILE A 60 -4.33 5.09 -8.14
CA ILE A 60 -3.57 6.27 -7.71
C ILE A 60 -3.03 6.10 -6.28
N PRO A 61 -3.85 5.69 -5.28
CA PRO A 61 -3.34 5.42 -3.95
C PRO A 61 -2.18 4.41 -3.93
N ALA A 62 -2.27 3.32 -4.71
CA ALA A 62 -1.20 2.33 -4.82
C ALA A 62 0.07 2.91 -5.45
N LEU A 63 -0.05 3.76 -6.47
CA LEU A 63 1.10 4.46 -7.06
C LEU A 63 1.76 5.39 -6.04
N LEU A 64 0.97 6.19 -5.30
CA LEU A 64 1.47 7.06 -4.24
C LEU A 64 2.18 6.25 -3.14
N TYR A 65 1.65 5.09 -2.78
CA TYR A 65 2.30 4.14 -1.86
C TYR A 65 3.68 3.73 -2.37
N TYR A 66 3.81 3.30 -3.62
CA TYR A 66 5.11 2.86 -4.14
C TYR A 66 6.09 4.02 -4.39
N VAL A 67 5.61 5.20 -4.78
CA VAL A 67 6.43 6.41 -4.86
C VAL A 67 6.98 6.77 -3.49
N SER A 68 6.15 6.69 -2.44
CA SER A 68 6.56 6.86 -1.04
C SER A 68 7.69 5.90 -0.66
N VAL A 69 7.48 4.60 -0.87
CA VAL A 69 8.46 3.57 -0.50
C VAL A 69 9.75 3.75 -1.30
N PHE A 70 9.65 4.07 -2.58
CA PHE A 70 10.80 4.36 -3.42
C PHE A 70 11.58 5.58 -2.91
N ALA A 71 10.90 6.69 -2.61
CA ALA A 71 11.53 7.88 -2.07
C ALA A 71 12.22 7.61 -0.72
N ALA A 72 11.56 6.87 0.18
CA ALA A 72 12.13 6.44 1.45
C ALA A 72 13.43 5.63 1.28
N VAL A 73 13.42 4.63 0.39
CA VAL A 73 14.60 3.81 0.09
C VAL A 73 15.69 4.62 -0.57
N HIS A 74 15.33 5.49 -1.53
CA HIS A 74 16.27 6.36 -2.23
C HIS A 74 16.97 7.32 -1.28
N PHE A 75 16.22 8.01 -0.41
CA PHE A 75 16.79 8.96 0.55
C PHE A 75 17.62 8.27 1.62
N GLU A 76 17.22 7.09 2.10
CA GLU A 76 18.06 6.29 3.01
C GLU A 76 19.35 5.85 2.32
N ALA A 77 19.29 5.38 1.07
CA ALA A 77 20.47 4.97 0.29
C ALA A 77 21.45 6.14 0.08
N ARG A 78 20.93 7.32 -0.31
CA ARG A 78 21.73 8.54 -0.50
C ARG A 78 22.37 8.99 0.80
N ARG A 79 21.62 8.96 1.91
CA ARG A 79 22.11 9.35 3.23
C ARG A 79 23.28 8.49 3.72
N TYR A 80 23.28 7.20 3.42
CA TYR A 80 24.38 6.28 3.76
C TYR A 80 25.37 6.06 2.62
N LYS A 81 25.29 6.85 1.53
CA LYS A 81 26.16 6.73 0.35
C LYS A 81 26.27 5.30 -0.20
N LEU A 82 25.17 4.57 -0.17
CA LEU A 82 25.16 3.18 -0.63
C LEU A 82 25.39 3.13 -2.14
N ALA A 83 26.37 2.34 -2.56
CA ALA A 83 26.63 2.11 -3.97
C ALA A 83 25.67 1.04 -4.52
N GLY A 84 25.12 1.30 -5.71
CA GLY A 84 24.35 0.30 -6.44
C GLY A 84 25.23 -0.88 -6.88
N VAL A 85 24.60 -1.99 -7.20
CA VAL A 85 25.27 -3.17 -7.77
C VAL A 85 25.97 -2.78 -9.09
N PRO A 86 27.24 -3.17 -9.32
CA PRO A 86 27.97 -2.85 -10.55
C PRO A 86 27.18 -3.24 -11.80
N LYS A 87 27.21 -2.40 -12.85
CA LYS A 87 26.49 -2.67 -14.12
C LYS A 87 26.84 -4.02 -14.75
N SER A 88 28.03 -4.54 -14.49
CA SER A 88 28.49 -5.86 -14.94
C SER A 88 27.77 -7.03 -14.28
N GLU A 89 27.24 -6.85 -13.07
CA GLU A 89 26.48 -7.86 -12.33
C GLU A 89 24.97 -7.77 -12.59
N LEU A 90 24.51 -6.70 -13.23
CA LEU A 90 23.10 -6.54 -13.58
C LEU A 90 22.73 -7.47 -14.74
N PRO A 91 21.67 -8.28 -14.60
CA PRO A 91 21.18 -9.06 -15.73
C PRO A 91 20.69 -8.11 -16.84
N ARG A 92 21.03 -8.42 -18.09
CA ARG A 92 20.61 -7.59 -19.24
C ARG A 92 19.10 -7.65 -19.37
N PHE A 93 18.41 -6.51 -19.21
CA PHE A 93 16.95 -6.42 -19.29
C PHE A 93 16.37 -7.10 -20.54
N GLY A 94 16.95 -6.85 -21.71
CA GLY A 94 16.50 -7.48 -22.96
C GLY A 94 16.68 -9.00 -22.98
N ALA A 95 17.72 -9.54 -22.32
CA ALA A 95 17.89 -10.98 -22.19
C ALA A 95 16.84 -11.58 -21.23
N VAL A 96 16.58 -10.93 -20.10
CA VAL A 96 15.55 -11.36 -19.13
C VAL A 96 14.16 -11.30 -19.73
N MET A 97 13.81 -10.21 -20.42
CA MET A 97 12.52 -10.08 -21.09
C MET A 97 12.38 -11.08 -22.23
N ARG A 98 13.45 -11.33 -22.98
CA ARG A 98 13.45 -12.42 -23.95
C ARG A 98 13.19 -13.73 -23.22
N ASP A 99 13.89 -14.05 -22.13
CA ASP A 99 13.88 -15.33 -21.43
C ASP A 99 12.66 -15.66 -20.56
N ARG A 100 12.09 -14.66 -19.90
CA ARG A 100 11.00 -14.82 -18.93
C ARG A 100 9.82 -13.89 -19.20
N GLY A 101 9.86 -13.07 -20.25
CA GLY A 101 8.81 -12.11 -20.55
C GLY A 101 7.45 -12.73 -20.85
N HIS A 102 7.41 -13.98 -21.33
CA HIS A 102 6.15 -14.72 -21.53
C HIS A 102 5.39 -14.99 -20.22
N LEU A 103 6.06 -14.92 -19.07
CA LEU A 103 5.42 -15.07 -17.75
C LEU A 103 4.56 -13.85 -17.35
N PHE A 104 4.60 -12.75 -18.10
CA PHE A 104 3.67 -11.63 -17.92
C PHE A 104 2.29 -11.89 -18.56
N ILE A 105 2.18 -12.85 -19.48
CA ILE A 105 0.93 -13.12 -20.21
C ILE A 105 -0.26 -13.45 -19.27
N PRO A 106 -0.13 -14.22 -18.17
CA PRO A 106 -1.24 -14.45 -17.25
C PRO A 106 -1.81 -13.15 -16.66
N ILE A 107 -0.95 -12.16 -16.38
CA ILE A 107 -1.36 -10.86 -15.88
C ILE A 107 -2.15 -10.11 -16.96
N LEU A 108 -1.70 -10.18 -18.22
CA LEU A 108 -2.43 -9.60 -19.36
C LEU A 108 -3.79 -10.29 -19.56
N ILE A 109 -3.89 -11.61 -19.42
CA ILE A 109 -5.16 -12.35 -19.50
C ILE A 109 -6.13 -11.84 -18.44
N VAL A 110 -5.66 -11.66 -17.19
CA VAL A 110 -6.48 -11.12 -16.10
C VAL A 110 -6.93 -9.69 -16.43
N LEU A 111 -6.00 -8.81 -16.85
CA LEU A 111 -6.30 -7.42 -17.19
C LEU A 111 -7.31 -7.28 -18.33
N ILE A 112 -7.08 -8.00 -19.43
CA ILE A 112 -7.95 -7.97 -20.61
C ILE A 112 -9.32 -8.56 -20.26
N GLY A 113 -9.35 -9.68 -19.53
CA GLY A 113 -10.61 -10.30 -19.09
C GLY A 113 -11.45 -9.36 -18.22
N LEU A 114 -10.84 -8.72 -17.22
CA LEU A 114 -11.51 -7.74 -16.36
C LEU A 114 -11.99 -6.52 -17.16
N SER A 115 -11.16 -6.04 -18.09
CA SER A 115 -11.50 -4.90 -18.96
C SER A 115 -12.63 -5.24 -19.93
N ALA A 116 -12.76 -6.50 -20.33
CA ALA A 116 -13.85 -7.02 -21.15
C ALA A 116 -15.13 -7.34 -20.33
N GLY A 117 -15.14 -7.09 -19.02
CA GLY A 117 -16.32 -7.25 -18.16
C GLY A 117 -16.55 -8.68 -17.66
N TYR A 118 -15.58 -9.59 -17.81
CA TYR A 118 -15.68 -10.93 -17.22
C TYR A 118 -15.58 -10.87 -15.69
N SER A 119 -16.16 -11.87 -15.03
CA SER A 119 -16.08 -11.96 -13.57
C SER A 119 -14.64 -12.19 -13.12
N ALA A 120 -14.27 -11.55 -12.02
CA ALA A 120 -12.91 -11.60 -11.51
C ALA A 120 -12.44 -13.03 -11.13
N PRO A 121 -13.30 -13.93 -10.59
CA PRO A 121 -12.94 -15.34 -10.41
C PRO A 121 -12.63 -16.08 -11.72
N LEU A 122 -13.38 -15.80 -12.80
CA LEU A 122 -13.13 -16.39 -14.11
C LEU A 122 -11.78 -15.93 -14.68
N CYS A 123 -11.47 -14.64 -14.56
CA CYS A 123 -10.19 -14.09 -14.98
C CYS A 123 -9.02 -14.70 -14.20
N ALA A 124 -9.16 -14.88 -12.88
CA ALA A 124 -8.16 -15.52 -12.04
C ALA A 124 -7.95 -16.99 -12.43
N LEU A 125 -9.04 -17.74 -12.66
CA LEU A 125 -8.97 -19.13 -13.13
C LEU A 125 -8.28 -19.23 -14.49
N ALA A 126 -8.66 -18.38 -15.45
CA ALA A 126 -8.03 -18.33 -16.75
C ALA A 126 -6.52 -18.04 -16.62
N GLY A 127 -6.14 -17.00 -15.89
CA GLY A 127 -4.73 -16.67 -15.63
C GLY A 127 -3.95 -17.86 -15.04
N ALA A 128 -4.51 -18.51 -14.03
CA ALA A 128 -3.89 -19.68 -13.38
C ALA A 128 -3.74 -20.87 -14.34
N LEU A 129 -4.77 -21.19 -15.13
CA LEU A 129 -4.72 -22.28 -16.11
C LEU A 129 -3.68 -22.00 -17.21
N PHE A 130 -3.55 -20.75 -17.64
CA PHE A 130 -2.58 -20.36 -18.66
C PHE A 130 -1.13 -20.34 -18.16
N CYS A 131 -0.88 -20.32 -16.84
CA CYS A 131 0.49 -20.44 -16.30
C CYS A 131 1.19 -21.73 -16.76
N ILE A 132 0.48 -22.86 -16.84
CA ILE A 132 1.03 -24.16 -17.24
C ILE A 132 1.50 -24.16 -18.71
N PRO A 133 0.64 -23.93 -19.72
CA PRO A 133 1.07 -23.93 -21.12
C PRO A 133 2.16 -22.89 -21.37
N LEU A 134 2.07 -21.70 -20.76
CA LEU A 134 3.08 -20.66 -20.91
C LEU A 134 4.44 -21.07 -20.33
N ALA A 135 4.48 -21.68 -19.14
CA ALA A 135 5.72 -22.17 -18.57
C ALA A 135 6.34 -23.30 -19.43
N LEU A 136 5.52 -24.08 -20.14
CA LEU A 136 5.97 -25.12 -21.07
C LEU A 136 6.46 -24.60 -22.43
N LEU A 137 6.20 -23.33 -22.80
CA LEU A 137 6.61 -22.77 -24.10
C LEU A 137 8.13 -22.63 -24.25
N ARG A 138 8.87 -22.47 -23.15
CA ARG A 138 10.30 -22.17 -23.20
C ARG A 138 11.13 -23.18 -22.44
N ALA A 139 12.27 -23.57 -23.01
CA ALA A 139 13.19 -24.52 -22.41
C ALA A 139 13.65 -24.13 -20.98
N SER A 140 13.90 -22.83 -20.75
CA SER A 140 14.37 -22.32 -19.45
C SER A 140 13.31 -22.32 -18.35
N THR A 141 12.03 -22.47 -18.68
CA THR A 141 10.92 -22.57 -17.70
C THR A 141 10.31 -23.96 -17.68
N ARG A 142 10.39 -24.71 -18.79
CA ARG A 142 9.89 -26.09 -18.90
C ARG A 142 10.62 -27.05 -17.97
N ALA A 143 11.92 -26.84 -17.72
CA ALA A 143 12.72 -27.71 -16.85
C ALA A 143 12.19 -27.74 -15.40
N ASP A 144 11.55 -26.67 -14.94
CA ASP A 144 11.03 -26.54 -13.58
C ASP A 144 9.59 -27.09 -13.44
N ILE A 145 8.92 -27.40 -14.56
CA ILE A 145 7.52 -27.83 -14.60
C ILE A 145 7.44 -29.34 -14.83
N GLY A 146 7.21 -30.08 -13.74
CA GLY A 146 6.86 -31.49 -13.76
C GLY A 146 5.44 -31.74 -13.25
N TRP A 147 4.96 -32.97 -13.41
CA TRP A 147 3.67 -33.41 -12.87
C TRP A 147 3.58 -33.24 -11.34
N ARG A 148 4.71 -33.47 -10.64
CA ARG A 148 4.82 -33.23 -9.20
C ARG A 148 4.65 -31.76 -8.85
N THR A 149 5.34 -30.85 -9.56
CA THR A 149 5.23 -29.40 -9.35
C THR A 149 3.80 -28.91 -9.53
N VAL A 150 3.07 -29.42 -10.54
CA VAL A 150 1.66 -29.07 -10.75
C VAL A 150 0.78 -29.55 -9.60
N PHE A 151 0.96 -30.80 -9.16
CA PHE A 151 0.23 -31.34 -8.02
C PHE A 151 0.54 -30.62 -6.70
N GLU A 152 1.80 -30.29 -6.47
CA GLU A 152 2.25 -29.49 -5.33
C GLU A 152 1.61 -28.10 -5.36
N ALA A 153 1.60 -27.43 -6.51
CA ALA A 153 0.95 -26.13 -6.68
C ALA A 153 -0.57 -26.18 -6.40
N LEU A 154 -1.26 -27.23 -6.84
CA LEU A 154 -2.68 -27.44 -6.53
C LEU A 154 -2.91 -27.70 -5.04
N ASN A 155 -2.07 -28.53 -4.42
CA ASN A 155 -2.13 -28.80 -2.98
C ASN A 155 -1.84 -27.54 -2.15
N ASP A 156 -0.86 -26.74 -2.54
CA ASP A 156 -0.55 -25.46 -1.90
C ASP A 156 -1.70 -24.46 -2.07
N GLY A 157 -2.31 -24.39 -3.27
CA GLY A 157 -3.51 -23.61 -3.52
C GLY A 157 -4.67 -24.00 -2.60
N ALA A 158 -4.93 -25.31 -2.44
CA ALA A 158 -5.94 -25.82 -1.53
C ALA A 158 -5.64 -25.46 -0.06
N ARG A 159 -4.40 -25.66 0.41
CA ARG A 159 -3.97 -25.33 1.78
C ARG A 159 -4.08 -23.84 2.08
N ASN A 160 -3.63 -22.99 1.16
CA ASN A 160 -3.73 -21.53 1.30
C ASN A 160 -5.20 -21.06 1.32
N THR A 161 -6.07 -21.71 0.54
CA THR A 161 -7.51 -21.41 0.52
C THR A 161 -8.20 -21.74 1.84
N LEU A 162 -7.81 -22.84 2.52
CA LEU A 162 -8.38 -23.21 3.82
C LEU A 162 -8.22 -22.11 4.87
N ALA A 163 -7.05 -21.46 4.93
CA ALA A 163 -6.81 -20.36 5.86
C ALA A 163 -7.74 -19.17 5.61
N VAL A 164 -7.97 -18.82 4.33
CA VAL A 164 -8.89 -17.74 3.93
C VAL A 164 -10.35 -18.14 4.22
N ALA A 165 -10.75 -19.35 3.86
CA ALA A 165 -12.11 -19.85 4.06
C ALA A 165 -12.51 -19.89 5.54
N MET A 166 -11.65 -20.43 6.41
CA MET A 166 -11.87 -20.45 7.85
C MET A 166 -12.00 -19.04 8.44
N ALA A 167 -11.14 -18.12 8.00
CA ALA A 167 -11.15 -16.76 8.51
C ALA A 167 -12.38 -15.97 8.03
N CYS A 168 -12.82 -16.16 6.77
CA CYS A 168 -14.09 -15.62 6.27
C CYS A 168 -15.30 -16.21 6.99
N ALA A 169 -15.32 -17.52 7.29
CA ALA A 169 -16.40 -18.16 8.04
C ALA A 169 -16.51 -17.59 9.47
N CYS A 170 -15.37 -17.44 10.17
CA CYS A 170 -15.35 -16.83 11.50
C CYS A 170 -15.77 -15.35 11.46
N ALA A 171 -15.27 -14.58 10.48
CA ALA A 171 -15.66 -13.18 10.31
C ALA A 171 -17.17 -13.04 10.01
N GLY A 172 -17.75 -13.97 9.24
CA GLY A 172 -19.19 -14.04 8.99
C GLY A 172 -20.01 -14.29 10.26
N LEU A 173 -19.56 -15.19 11.14
CA LEU A 173 -20.20 -15.41 12.45
C LEU A 173 -20.11 -14.16 13.34
N VAL A 174 -18.96 -13.49 13.36
CA VAL A 174 -18.77 -12.22 14.08
C VAL A 174 -19.72 -11.16 13.53
N ILE A 175 -19.75 -10.95 12.22
CA ILE A 175 -20.68 -9.99 11.59
C ILE A 175 -22.13 -10.34 11.90
N GLY A 176 -22.52 -11.61 11.78
CA GLY A 176 -23.88 -12.05 12.10
C GLY A 176 -24.26 -11.72 13.54
N SER A 177 -23.37 -12.00 14.49
CA SER A 177 -23.58 -11.67 15.90
C SER A 177 -23.65 -10.15 16.14
N VAL A 178 -22.75 -9.37 15.55
CA VAL A 178 -22.71 -7.90 15.65
C VAL A 178 -23.96 -7.26 15.08
N THR A 179 -24.46 -7.81 13.96
CA THR A 179 -25.66 -7.32 13.27
C THR A 179 -26.92 -7.59 14.08
N ILE A 180 -27.07 -8.83 14.61
CA ILE A 180 -28.25 -9.22 15.39
C ILE A 180 -28.27 -8.57 16.78
N THR A 181 -27.10 -8.38 17.40
CA THR A 181 -26.99 -7.73 18.73
C THR A 181 -27.12 -6.21 18.68
N GLY A 182 -27.05 -5.59 17.51
CA GLY A 182 -27.02 -4.14 17.36
C GLY A 182 -25.70 -3.49 17.78
N LEU A 183 -24.66 -4.28 18.11
CA LEU A 183 -23.36 -3.76 18.57
C LEU A 183 -22.71 -2.84 17.54
N GLY A 184 -22.90 -3.09 16.23
CA GLY A 184 -22.36 -2.23 15.18
C GLY A 184 -22.95 -0.81 15.21
N ILE A 185 -24.22 -0.67 15.61
CA ILE A 185 -24.88 0.64 15.77
C ILE A 185 -24.31 1.34 17.00
N GLU A 186 -24.23 0.66 18.14
CA GLU A 186 -23.64 1.22 19.36
C GLU A 186 -22.19 1.67 19.15
N PHE A 187 -21.39 0.85 18.48
CA PHE A 187 -20.01 1.20 18.16
C PHE A 187 -19.91 2.40 17.22
N THR A 188 -20.76 2.45 16.21
CA THR A 188 -20.89 3.61 15.31
C THR A 188 -21.24 4.88 16.08
N GLN A 189 -22.21 4.82 17.00
CA GLN A 189 -22.61 5.97 17.82
C GLN A 189 -21.53 6.37 18.83
N ALA A 190 -20.81 5.40 19.40
CA ALA A 190 -19.66 5.67 20.26
C ALA A 190 -18.58 6.43 19.49
N VAL A 191 -18.21 5.99 18.29
CA VAL A 191 -17.22 6.69 17.45
C VAL A 191 -17.69 8.11 17.12
N ILE A 192 -18.95 8.30 16.74
CA ILE A 192 -19.52 9.62 16.43
C ILE A 192 -19.52 10.52 17.68
N GLY A 193 -19.96 9.99 18.83
CA GLY A 193 -19.99 10.71 20.10
C GLY A 193 -18.60 11.14 20.58
N LEU A 194 -17.60 10.26 20.44
CA LEU A 194 -16.20 10.62 20.72
C LEU A 194 -15.65 11.60 19.68
N ALA A 195 -16.02 11.45 18.41
CA ALA A 195 -15.59 12.32 17.32
C ALA A 195 -16.21 13.72 17.39
N LYS A 196 -17.32 13.91 18.12
CA LYS A 196 -18.08 15.17 18.22
C LYS A 196 -18.35 15.77 16.83
N ASP A 197 -18.81 14.91 15.91
CA ASP A 197 -19.08 15.23 14.50
C ASP A 197 -17.85 15.66 13.66
N ALA A 198 -16.63 15.60 14.21
CA ALA A 198 -15.42 15.86 13.45
C ALA A 198 -14.98 14.61 12.67
N LEU A 199 -15.18 14.62 11.35
CA LEU A 199 -14.75 13.54 10.44
C LEU A 199 -13.28 13.15 10.64
N PHE A 200 -12.38 14.12 10.87
CA PHE A 200 -10.96 13.86 11.13
C PHE A 200 -10.75 12.96 12.34
N LEU A 201 -11.45 13.24 13.44
CA LEU A 201 -11.31 12.48 14.67
C LEU A 201 -11.90 11.07 14.50
N ALA A 202 -13.01 10.93 13.78
CA ALA A 202 -13.57 9.62 13.45
C ALA A 202 -12.66 8.78 12.57
N LEU A 203 -11.98 9.38 11.58
CA LEU A 203 -10.98 8.69 10.77
C LEU A 203 -9.78 8.25 11.63
N LEU A 204 -9.33 9.09 12.55
CA LEU A 204 -8.23 8.74 13.47
C LEU A 204 -8.61 7.58 14.40
N LEU A 205 -9.81 7.63 15.00
CA LEU A 205 -10.34 6.56 15.84
C LEU A 205 -10.49 5.26 15.04
N THR A 206 -11.02 5.35 13.82
CA THR A 206 -11.15 4.21 12.91
C THR A 206 -9.80 3.63 12.51
N ALA A 207 -8.79 4.47 12.26
CA ALA A 207 -7.43 4.03 11.95
C ALA A 207 -6.81 3.23 13.10
N ILE A 208 -6.93 3.76 14.33
CA ILE A 208 -6.44 3.09 15.55
C ILE A 208 -7.17 1.77 15.77
N ALA A 209 -8.50 1.80 15.74
CA ALA A 209 -9.32 0.61 15.88
C ALA A 209 -8.98 -0.41 14.79
N GLY A 210 -8.75 0.05 13.56
CA GLY A 210 -8.39 -0.81 12.45
C GLY A 210 -7.04 -1.51 12.62
N ILE A 211 -6.03 -0.79 13.12
CA ILE A 211 -4.71 -1.38 13.45
C ILE A 211 -4.85 -2.43 14.55
N ILE A 212 -5.61 -2.13 15.62
CA ILE A 212 -5.80 -3.04 16.76
C ILE A 212 -6.62 -4.27 16.35
N LEU A 213 -7.72 -4.08 15.64
CA LEU A 213 -8.58 -5.15 15.15
C LEU A 213 -7.84 -6.02 14.13
N GLY A 214 -6.91 -5.47 13.34
CA GLY A 214 -6.06 -6.25 12.45
C GLY A 214 -5.11 -7.23 13.15
N MET A 215 -5.03 -7.22 14.48
CA MET A 215 -4.13 -8.08 15.24
C MET A 215 -4.40 -9.58 15.01
N GLY A 216 -3.43 -10.26 14.40
CA GLY A 216 -3.43 -11.71 14.24
C GLY A 216 -4.41 -12.26 13.20
N MET A 217 -5.13 -11.39 12.48
CA MET A 217 -6.05 -11.77 11.41
C MET A 217 -5.41 -11.58 10.02
N PRO A 218 -5.74 -12.42 9.03
CA PRO A 218 -5.51 -12.09 7.64
C PRO A 218 -6.24 -10.80 7.22
N THR A 219 -5.74 -10.09 6.22
CA THR A 219 -6.29 -8.79 5.76
C THR A 219 -7.78 -8.84 5.44
N THR A 220 -8.25 -9.91 4.79
CA THR A 220 -9.66 -10.04 4.37
C THR A 220 -10.62 -10.06 5.57
N PRO A 221 -10.46 -10.93 6.58
CA PRO A 221 -11.19 -10.87 7.84
C PRO A 221 -11.11 -9.52 8.54
N ALA A 222 -9.92 -8.91 8.62
CA ALA A 222 -9.76 -7.61 9.25
C ALA A 222 -10.60 -6.53 8.55
N TYR A 223 -10.57 -6.51 7.20
CA TYR A 223 -11.39 -5.62 6.39
C TYR A 223 -12.90 -5.86 6.62
N ILE A 224 -13.34 -7.12 6.60
CA ILE A 224 -14.74 -7.51 6.83
C ILE A 224 -15.26 -6.97 8.17
N VAL A 225 -14.47 -7.13 9.25
CA VAL A 225 -14.82 -6.59 10.58
C VAL A 225 -14.89 -5.06 10.56
N MET A 226 -13.93 -4.38 9.95
CA MET A 226 -13.95 -2.91 9.84
C MET A 226 -15.16 -2.39 9.06
N VAL A 227 -15.56 -3.07 7.98
CA VAL A 227 -16.76 -2.70 7.21
C VAL A 227 -18.01 -2.77 8.07
N SER A 228 -18.13 -3.79 8.93
CA SER A 228 -19.30 -3.94 9.79
C SER A 228 -19.38 -2.94 10.95
N LEU A 229 -18.23 -2.53 11.49
CA LEU A 229 -18.17 -1.73 12.74
C LEU A 229 -17.86 -0.24 12.52
N LEU A 230 -17.01 0.08 11.54
CA LEU A 230 -16.35 1.38 11.46
C LEU A 230 -16.74 2.18 10.21
N VAL A 231 -16.91 1.51 9.07
CA VAL A 231 -17.30 2.17 7.81
C VAL A 231 -18.62 2.95 7.92
N PRO A 232 -19.70 2.44 8.58
CA PRO A 232 -20.94 3.19 8.73
C PRO A 232 -20.76 4.51 9.48
N ALA A 233 -19.85 4.56 10.48
CA ALA A 233 -19.55 5.77 11.23
C ALA A 233 -18.90 6.84 10.36
N ILE A 234 -17.94 6.46 9.50
CA ILE A 234 -17.27 7.40 8.61
C ILE A 234 -18.26 7.93 7.54
N ILE A 235 -19.11 7.05 6.98
CA ILE A 235 -20.13 7.44 5.99
C ILE A 235 -21.12 8.42 6.60
N LYS A 236 -21.59 8.16 7.83
CA LYS A 236 -22.54 9.04 8.54
C LYS A 236 -21.95 10.43 8.84
N LEU A 237 -20.62 10.55 8.91
CA LEU A 237 -19.89 11.81 9.08
C LEU A 237 -19.51 12.48 7.75
N GLY A 238 -20.04 11.99 6.61
CA GLY A 238 -19.96 12.67 5.32
C GLY A 238 -18.92 12.11 4.34
N ALA A 239 -18.24 11.01 4.65
CA ALA A 239 -17.38 10.35 3.67
C ALA A 239 -18.19 9.62 2.60
N VAL A 240 -17.72 9.67 1.35
CA VAL A 240 -18.30 8.86 0.28
C VAL A 240 -18.05 7.38 0.51
N THR A 241 -19.04 6.54 0.20
CA THR A 241 -19.00 5.09 0.48
C THR A 241 -17.73 4.41 -0.04
N PRO A 242 -17.29 4.59 -1.30
CA PRO A 242 -16.08 3.93 -1.79
C PRO A 242 -14.81 4.37 -1.04
N ALA A 243 -14.72 5.64 -0.63
CA ALA A 243 -13.59 6.15 0.13
C ALA A 243 -13.56 5.57 1.55
N ALA A 244 -14.71 5.44 2.22
CA ALA A 244 -14.78 4.83 3.53
C ALA A 244 -14.37 3.34 3.50
N HIS A 245 -14.81 2.59 2.49
CA HIS A 245 -14.38 1.21 2.28
C HIS A 245 -12.89 1.10 1.96
N MET A 246 -12.35 1.95 1.07
CA MET A 246 -10.92 2.00 0.80
C MET A 246 -10.09 2.39 2.03
N PHE A 247 -10.59 3.30 2.85
CA PHE A 247 -9.95 3.67 4.11
C PHE A 247 -9.82 2.46 5.04
N ALA A 248 -10.91 1.71 5.24
CA ALA A 248 -10.91 0.49 6.03
C ALA A 248 -9.94 -0.57 5.47
N LEU A 249 -9.92 -0.77 4.14
CA LEU A 249 -8.99 -1.71 3.51
C LEU A 249 -7.53 -1.29 3.73
N TYR A 250 -7.22 0.00 3.62
CA TYR A 250 -5.88 0.52 3.86
C TYR A 250 -5.41 0.23 5.28
N PHE A 251 -6.22 0.52 6.29
CA PHE A 251 -5.82 0.26 7.68
C PHE A 251 -5.80 -1.23 8.03
N ALA A 252 -6.61 -2.05 7.37
CA ALA A 252 -6.48 -3.51 7.45
C ALA A 252 -5.11 -3.97 6.93
N ILE A 253 -4.67 -3.44 5.79
CA ILE A 253 -3.36 -3.76 5.18
C ILE A 253 -2.20 -3.22 6.02
N LEU A 254 -2.29 -1.96 6.46
CA LEU A 254 -1.24 -1.29 7.24
C LEU A 254 -1.06 -1.91 8.62
N SER A 255 -2.08 -2.55 9.20
CA SER A 255 -1.95 -3.29 10.47
C SER A 255 -0.82 -4.33 10.44
N ALA A 256 -0.56 -4.96 9.28
CA ALA A 256 0.49 -5.95 9.08
C ALA A 256 1.92 -5.39 9.18
N ILE A 257 2.07 -4.06 9.14
CA ILE A 257 3.36 -3.36 9.26
C ILE A 257 3.42 -2.36 10.44
N THR A 258 2.34 -2.21 11.21
CA THR A 258 2.24 -1.28 12.34
C THR A 258 2.44 -2.01 13.67
N PRO A 259 3.45 -1.66 14.49
CA PRO A 259 3.56 -2.21 15.85
C PRO A 259 2.38 -1.77 16.74
N PRO A 260 1.88 -2.62 17.66
CA PRO A 260 2.45 -3.89 18.13
C PRO A 260 2.09 -5.12 17.25
N VAL A 261 1.24 -4.97 16.23
CA VAL A 261 0.75 -6.09 15.42
C VAL A 261 1.80 -6.60 14.44
N ALA A 262 2.25 -5.72 13.52
CA ALA A 262 3.35 -5.84 12.56
C ALA A 262 3.83 -7.26 12.15
N LEU A 263 2.90 -8.21 11.93
CA LEU A 263 3.23 -9.64 11.77
C LEU A 263 4.19 -9.89 10.60
N ALA A 264 3.98 -9.18 9.48
CA ALA A 264 4.84 -9.28 8.30
C ALA A 264 6.25 -8.75 8.57
N VAL A 265 6.37 -7.72 9.41
CA VAL A 265 7.66 -7.13 9.81
C VAL A 265 8.40 -8.04 10.78
N PHE A 266 7.68 -8.71 11.69
CA PHE A 266 8.29 -9.63 12.65
C PHE A 266 8.87 -10.87 11.97
N ALA A 267 8.16 -11.43 10.97
CA ALA A 267 8.71 -12.50 10.14
C ALA A 267 9.96 -12.05 9.37
N ALA A 268 9.92 -10.88 8.74
CA ALA A 268 11.08 -10.33 8.03
C ALA A 268 12.26 -10.00 8.95
N ALA A 269 11.99 -9.56 10.19
CA ALA A 269 13.02 -9.31 11.19
C ALA A 269 13.78 -10.59 11.58
N GLY A 270 13.08 -11.73 11.63
CA GLY A 270 13.69 -13.05 11.79
C GLY A 270 14.66 -13.40 10.67
N LEU A 271 14.27 -13.17 9.41
CA LEU A 271 15.16 -13.36 8.24
C LEU A 271 16.35 -12.40 8.25
N ALA A 272 16.14 -11.14 8.66
CA ALA A 272 17.19 -10.14 8.73
C ALA A 272 18.14 -10.31 9.93
N LYS A 273 17.76 -11.13 10.92
CA LYS A 273 18.42 -11.28 12.22
C LYS A 273 18.53 -9.94 12.97
N THR A 274 17.39 -9.30 13.19
CA THR A 274 17.30 -7.98 13.85
C THR A 274 16.12 -7.92 14.82
N SER A 275 16.10 -6.91 15.69
CA SER A 275 15.01 -6.74 16.65
C SER A 275 13.70 -6.39 15.95
N MET A 276 12.62 -7.06 16.35
CA MET A 276 11.26 -6.82 15.86
C MET A 276 10.83 -5.36 15.98
N TRP A 277 11.10 -4.72 17.12
CA TRP A 277 10.75 -3.31 17.35
C TRP A 277 11.49 -2.33 16.44
N ALA A 278 12.81 -2.49 16.26
CA ALA A 278 13.54 -1.59 15.36
C ALA A 278 13.11 -1.75 13.90
N ALA A 279 12.81 -2.98 13.45
CA ALA A 279 12.25 -3.21 12.14
C ALA A 279 10.83 -2.62 12.01
N GLY A 280 10.00 -2.75 13.05
CA GLY A 280 8.66 -2.18 13.12
C GLY A 280 8.64 -0.66 12.99
N PHE A 281 9.46 0.04 13.78
CA PHE A 281 9.58 1.50 13.67
C PHE A 281 10.19 1.95 12.33
N ALA A 282 11.14 1.19 11.78
CA ALA A 282 11.67 1.44 10.45
C ALA A 282 10.60 1.26 9.36
N ALA A 283 9.71 0.26 9.51
CA ALA A 283 8.59 0.00 8.60
C ALA A 283 7.57 1.14 8.66
N MET A 284 7.16 1.56 9.86
CA MET A 284 6.30 2.73 10.06
C MET A 284 6.89 3.99 9.43
N ARG A 285 8.19 4.23 9.63
CA ARG A 285 8.87 5.39 9.03
C ARG A 285 8.91 5.32 7.51
N ALA A 286 9.16 4.14 6.93
CA ALA A 286 9.19 3.94 5.48
C ALA A 286 7.79 4.00 4.83
N ALA A 287 6.77 3.57 5.56
CA ALA A 287 5.38 3.60 5.13
C ALA A 287 4.62 4.84 5.60
N ALA A 288 5.28 5.82 6.22
CA ALA A 288 4.61 6.99 6.82
C ALA A 288 3.64 7.71 5.86
N PRO A 289 4.00 7.97 4.59
CA PRO A 289 3.04 8.54 3.64
C PRO A 289 1.82 7.64 3.38
N ALA A 290 1.95 6.31 3.46
CA ALA A 290 0.84 5.38 3.28
C ALA A 290 -0.24 5.47 4.38
N TYR A 291 0.12 5.92 5.60
CA TYR A 291 -0.86 6.19 6.65
C TYR A 291 -1.65 7.47 6.39
N ILE A 292 -1.12 8.39 5.57
CA ILE A 292 -1.74 9.68 5.31
C ILE A 292 -2.62 9.65 4.07
N VAL A 293 -2.22 8.94 3.01
CA VAL A 293 -2.98 8.79 1.75
C VAL A 293 -4.48 8.46 1.98
N PRO A 294 -4.86 7.58 2.94
CA PRO A 294 -6.26 7.33 3.27
C PRO A 294 -7.06 8.54 3.71
N PHE A 295 -6.46 9.41 4.53
CA PHE A 295 -7.11 10.65 4.93
C PHE A 295 -7.28 11.58 3.73
N MET A 296 -6.27 11.64 2.84
CA MET A 296 -6.32 12.49 1.65
C MET A 296 -7.53 12.16 0.78
N PHE A 297 -7.69 10.88 0.43
CA PHE A 297 -8.74 10.51 -0.51
C PHE A 297 -10.15 10.50 0.10
N VAL A 298 -10.27 10.48 1.44
CA VAL A 298 -11.57 10.66 2.10
C VAL A 298 -12.01 12.13 2.01
N TYR A 299 -11.08 13.08 2.19
CA TYR A 299 -11.36 14.50 2.03
C TYR A 299 -11.45 14.94 0.57
N GLU A 300 -10.70 14.28 -0.32
CA GLU A 300 -10.64 14.57 -1.75
C GLU A 300 -10.84 13.29 -2.57
N PRO A 301 -12.10 12.86 -2.79
CA PRO A 301 -12.42 11.64 -3.54
C PRO A 301 -11.94 11.63 -5.00
N SER A 302 -11.56 12.78 -5.56
CA SER A 302 -10.96 12.86 -6.91
C SER A 302 -9.64 12.09 -7.02
N ILE A 303 -8.92 11.87 -5.91
CA ILE A 303 -7.74 10.98 -5.84
C ILE A 303 -8.13 9.53 -6.14
N LEU A 304 -9.35 9.11 -5.81
CA LEU A 304 -9.89 7.79 -6.18
C LEU A 304 -10.50 7.80 -7.59
N LEU A 305 -10.31 8.83 -8.40
CA LEU A 305 -10.97 8.97 -9.70
C LEU A 305 -12.50 9.00 -9.61
N ILE A 306 -13.04 9.39 -8.45
CA ILE A 306 -14.47 9.60 -8.24
C ILE A 306 -14.75 11.05 -8.63
N VAL A 307 -15.07 11.26 -9.90
CA VAL A 307 -15.44 12.56 -10.47
C VAL A 307 -16.83 12.48 -11.08
N GLN A 308 -17.61 13.56 -10.94
CA GLN A 308 -18.97 13.63 -11.48
C GLN A 308 -18.95 13.94 -12.98
N ASP A 309 -18.02 14.78 -13.43
CA ASP A 309 -17.85 15.14 -14.83
C ASP A 309 -16.37 15.23 -15.23
N TRP A 310 -15.94 14.26 -16.05
CA TRP A 310 -14.57 14.17 -16.54
C TRP A 310 -14.17 15.32 -17.47
N SER A 311 -15.11 15.96 -18.16
CA SER A 311 -14.80 17.02 -19.13
C SER A 311 -14.27 18.29 -18.46
N THR A 312 -14.72 18.55 -17.22
CA THR A 312 -14.37 19.74 -16.45
C THR A 312 -13.40 19.45 -15.30
N GLN A 313 -13.43 18.24 -14.73
CA GLN A 313 -12.70 17.92 -13.48
C GLN A 313 -11.37 17.17 -13.69
N TRP A 314 -11.00 16.79 -14.92
CA TRP A 314 -9.73 16.10 -15.19
C TRP A 314 -8.50 16.91 -14.69
N PHE A 315 -8.57 18.23 -14.77
CA PHE A 315 -7.49 19.11 -14.31
C PHE A 315 -7.33 19.07 -12.78
N GLN A 316 -8.44 18.95 -12.04
CA GLN A 316 -8.40 18.81 -10.58
C GLN A 316 -7.76 17.49 -10.15
N VAL A 317 -8.07 16.39 -10.85
CA VAL A 317 -7.42 15.09 -10.61
C VAL A 317 -5.92 15.19 -10.82
N LEU A 318 -5.47 15.80 -11.91
CA LEU A 318 -4.03 15.97 -12.19
C LEU A 318 -3.34 16.83 -11.13
N LEU A 319 -3.96 17.94 -10.71
CA LEU A 319 -3.43 18.78 -9.64
C LEU A 319 -3.38 18.05 -8.29
N ALA A 320 -4.42 17.30 -7.93
CA ALA A 320 -4.47 16.51 -6.71
C ALA A 320 -3.41 15.40 -6.71
N VAL A 321 -3.23 14.70 -7.83
CA VAL A 321 -2.19 13.66 -7.98
C VAL A 321 -0.80 14.29 -7.92
N GLY A 322 -0.59 15.43 -8.60
CA GLY A 322 0.68 16.15 -8.60
C GLY A 322 1.08 16.65 -7.20
N SER A 323 0.17 17.35 -6.53
CA SER A 323 0.37 17.83 -5.15
C SER A 323 0.62 16.67 -4.18
N ALA A 324 -0.18 15.60 -4.25
CA ALA A 324 -0.01 14.40 -3.43
C ALA A 324 1.35 13.73 -3.65
N THR A 325 1.78 13.61 -4.92
CA THR A 325 3.08 13.01 -5.26
C THR A 325 4.22 13.84 -4.67
N ILE A 326 4.18 15.16 -4.84
CA ILE A 326 5.20 16.07 -4.28
C ILE A 326 5.17 16.01 -2.75
N GLY A 327 3.99 16.02 -2.13
CA GLY A 327 3.82 15.93 -0.68
C GLY A 327 4.37 14.64 -0.09
N VAL A 328 4.14 13.50 -0.74
CA VAL A 328 4.68 12.19 -0.35
C VAL A 328 6.21 12.17 -0.42
N ILE A 329 6.80 12.70 -1.49
CA ILE A 329 8.26 12.78 -1.63
C ILE A 329 8.85 13.75 -0.59
N ALA A 330 8.19 14.89 -0.35
CA ALA A 330 8.58 15.85 0.68
C ALA A 330 8.56 15.21 2.08
N LEU A 331 7.51 14.43 2.40
CA LEU A 331 7.41 13.74 3.69
C LEU A 331 8.53 12.72 3.87
N ALA A 332 8.79 11.90 2.84
CA ALA A 332 9.91 10.98 2.85
C ALA A 332 11.24 11.72 3.06
N GLY A 333 11.44 12.86 2.38
CA GLY A 333 12.63 13.68 2.54
C GLY A 333 12.82 14.24 3.95
N GLY A 334 11.73 14.66 4.60
CA GLY A 334 11.73 15.14 5.98
C GLY A 334 12.04 14.03 7.00
N LEU A 335 11.47 12.84 6.82
CA LEU A 335 11.63 11.71 7.73
C LEU A 335 13.00 11.03 7.63
N PHE A 336 13.50 10.87 6.40
CA PHE A 336 14.80 10.23 6.14
C PHE A 336 15.94 11.24 6.22
N GLY A 337 15.62 12.53 6.04
CA GLY A 337 16.52 13.65 6.17
C GLY A 337 17.47 13.86 5.01
N TRP A 338 17.06 13.45 3.83
CA TRP A 338 17.73 13.73 2.58
C TRP A 338 16.67 14.17 1.57
N PHE A 339 16.94 15.23 0.81
CA PHE A 339 16.06 15.65 -0.28
C PHE A 339 16.88 15.91 -1.54
N VAL A 340 17.41 17.13 -1.72
CA VAL A 340 18.46 17.39 -2.72
C VAL A 340 19.85 17.07 -2.14
N GLY A 341 20.04 17.36 -0.86
CA GLY A 341 21.21 16.99 -0.06
C GLY A 341 20.83 16.65 1.39
N PRO A 342 21.82 16.51 2.28
CA PRO A 342 21.54 16.27 3.69
C PRO A 342 20.75 17.45 4.28
N THR A 343 19.73 17.15 5.08
CA THR A 343 18.82 18.15 5.66
C THR A 343 19.20 18.51 7.09
N ARG A 344 19.08 19.80 7.45
CA ARG A 344 19.11 20.28 8.85
C ARG A 344 17.78 19.99 9.54
N MET A 345 17.75 20.02 10.88
CA MET A 345 16.51 19.78 11.64
C MET A 345 15.37 20.75 11.26
N TRP A 346 15.67 22.04 11.05
CA TRP A 346 14.65 23.00 10.61
C TRP A 346 14.13 22.70 9.20
N GLN A 347 15.00 22.27 8.27
CA GLN A 347 14.59 21.84 6.92
C GLN A 347 13.71 20.60 6.97
N ARG A 348 14.00 19.65 7.87
CA ARG A 348 13.16 18.46 8.09
C ARG A 348 11.76 18.84 8.56
N VAL A 349 11.66 19.73 9.56
CA VAL A 349 10.37 20.21 10.06
C VAL A 349 9.60 20.91 8.94
N LEU A 350 10.26 21.79 8.16
CA LEU A 350 9.63 22.45 7.02
C LEU A 350 9.16 21.47 5.94
N LEU A 351 9.94 20.43 5.64
CA LEU A 351 9.54 19.39 4.68
C LEU A 351 8.31 18.61 5.16
N VAL A 352 8.23 18.28 6.46
CA VAL A 352 7.06 17.61 7.04
C VAL A 352 5.83 18.53 7.01
N VAL A 353 5.99 19.81 7.38
CA VAL A 353 4.89 20.79 7.34
C VAL A 353 4.44 21.04 5.89
N ALA A 354 5.38 21.17 4.95
CA ALA A 354 5.08 21.32 3.53
C ALA A 354 4.33 20.10 2.98
N ALA A 355 4.75 18.89 3.37
CA ALA A 355 4.04 17.67 3.01
C ALA A 355 2.60 17.70 3.54
N LEU A 356 2.38 17.98 4.82
CA LEU A 356 1.04 18.06 5.41
C LEU A 356 0.16 19.14 4.74
N ALA A 357 0.76 20.24 4.28
CA ALA A 357 0.05 21.28 3.52
C ALA A 357 -0.35 20.79 2.11
N LEU A 358 0.55 20.10 1.40
CA LEU A 358 0.30 19.54 0.06
C LEU A 358 -0.59 18.29 0.07
N ILE A 359 -0.80 17.72 1.25
CA ILE A 359 -1.63 16.53 1.48
C ILE A 359 -3.12 16.88 1.47
N LYS A 360 -3.51 18.13 1.73
CA LYS A 360 -4.89 18.60 1.54
C LYS A 360 -4.96 19.42 0.26
N PRO A 361 -5.52 18.88 -0.83
CA PRO A 361 -5.62 19.59 -2.10
C PRO A 361 -6.42 20.89 -1.92
N GLY A 362 -5.83 21.99 -2.37
CA GLY A 362 -6.41 23.32 -2.20
C GLY A 362 -5.44 24.37 -2.70
N SER A 363 -5.92 25.31 -3.51
CA SER A 363 -5.02 26.26 -4.19
C SER A 363 -4.12 27.05 -3.23
N ILE A 364 -4.63 27.38 -2.04
CA ILE A 364 -3.89 28.09 -0.99
C ILE A 364 -2.91 27.15 -0.26
N THR A 365 -3.37 25.95 0.13
CA THR A 365 -2.53 24.99 0.87
C THR A 365 -1.40 24.46 0.00
N ASP A 366 -1.67 24.24 -1.29
CA ASP A 366 -0.68 23.84 -2.28
C ASP A 366 0.35 24.93 -2.53
N MET A 367 -0.08 26.20 -2.67
CA MET A 367 0.85 27.33 -2.79
C MET A 367 1.77 27.44 -1.56
N ILE A 368 1.21 27.32 -0.35
CA ILE A 368 2.00 27.35 0.89
C ILE A 368 3.00 26.21 0.90
N GLY A 369 2.55 24.98 0.62
CA GLY A 369 3.42 23.80 0.61
C GLY A 369 4.53 23.88 -0.44
N LEU A 370 4.22 24.34 -1.65
CA LEU A 370 5.21 24.57 -2.71
C LEU A 370 6.20 25.67 -2.34
N ALA A 371 5.76 26.76 -1.70
CA ALA A 371 6.64 27.82 -1.23
C ALA A 371 7.62 27.32 -0.16
N LEU A 372 7.13 26.52 0.80
CA LEU A 372 7.97 25.91 1.84
C LEU A 372 8.99 24.94 1.23
N LEU A 373 8.60 24.15 0.23
CA LEU A 373 9.53 23.30 -0.51
C LEU A 373 10.58 24.10 -1.26
N ALA A 374 10.19 25.19 -1.93
CA ALA A 374 11.10 26.06 -2.64
C ALA A 374 12.16 26.66 -1.69
N ILE A 375 11.75 27.09 -0.50
CA ILE A 375 12.66 27.59 0.55
C ILE A 375 13.69 26.52 0.93
N VAL A 376 13.24 25.27 1.15
CA VAL A 376 14.15 24.17 1.49
C VAL A 376 15.12 23.89 0.34
N VAL A 377 14.63 23.77 -0.90
CA VAL A 377 15.47 23.49 -2.08
C VAL A 377 16.50 24.60 -2.31
N VAL A 378 16.08 25.87 -2.25
CA VAL A 378 16.97 27.03 -2.41
C VAL A 378 18.03 27.04 -1.30
N SER A 379 17.63 26.81 -0.04
CA SER A 379 18.57 26.77 1.08
C SER A 379 19.61 25.64 0.95
N GLN A 380 19.20 24.48 0.40
CA GLN A 380 20.10 23.35 0.16
C GLN A 380 21.08 23.61 -1.00
N LYS A 381 20.64 24.33 -2.04
CA LYS A 381 21.50 24.71 -3.17
C LYS A 381 22.48 25.84 -2.82
N MET A 382 22.05 26.81 -2.02
CA MET A 382 22.89 27.95 -1.62
C MET A 382 23.89 27.62 -0.51
N ALA A 383 23.55 26.69 0.38
CA ALA A 383 24.42 26.26 1.48
C ALA A 383 24.53 24.72 1.50
N PRO A 384 25.19 24.10 0.50
CA PRO A 384 25.36 22.67 0.46
C PRO A 384 26.13 22.22 1.70
N LEU A 385 25.46 21.41 2.52
CA LEU A 385 26.13 20.75 3.63
C LEU A 385 27.12 19.74 3.07
N LYS A 386 28.34 19.71 3.62
CA LYS A 386 29.30 18.63 3.33
C LYS A 386 28.62 17.30 3.61
N GLU A 387 28.62 16.40 2.63
CA GLU A 387 28.08 15.06 2.83
C GLU A 387 28.84 14.40 4.00
N PRO A 388 28.14 13.92 5.05
CA PRO A 388 28.81 13.27 6.18
C PRO A 388 29.67 12.12 5.63
N ALA A 389 30.94 12.07 6.05
CA ALA A 389 31.99 11.20 5.50
C ALA A 389 31.51 9.76 5.36
#